data_AF-A0AAV7HPS5-F1
#
_entry.id   AF-A0AAV7HPS5-F1
#
_cell.length_a   1.000
_cell.length_b   1.000
_cell.length_c   1.000
_cell.angle_alpha   90.00
_cell.angle_beta   90.00
_cell.angle_gamma   90.00
#
_symmetry.space_group_name_H-M   'P 1'
#
loop_
_entity.id
_entity.type
_entity.pdbx_description
1 polymer ?
#
loop_
_entity_poly.entity_id
_entity_poly.type
_entity_poly.pdbx_seq_one_letter_code
_entity_poly.pdbx_strand_id
1 'polypeptide(L)'
;MLSRFFSLRRQAVSSNFLAEKLGYVRVASWSYNLVSERGISTAGSEHSSGKAFADFSIFKGKAALLMSPVPPTFTKMDSGHQRVDKKGVILLKFIPAIGQRKYDSERKQFFALSATEVGCLISLGPDESCEFFHDPSMKSSLEGQVKKTLTISPLNDGGGYMFNLCKLSFLDLPLFLCHTSK
;
A
#
# COMPACT_ATOMS: atom_id res chain seq x y z
N MET A 1 0.38 -13.59 58.24
CA MET A 1 -1.02 -14.03 58.11
C MET A 1 -1.53 -13.57 56.75
N LEU A 2 -1.95 -14.53 55.92
CA LEU A 2 -2.89 -14.45 54.78
C LEU A 2 -2.52 -13.60 53.54
N SER A 3 -2.02 -14.32 52.56
CA SER A 3 -2.11 -14.09 51.11
C SER A 3 -3.56 -13.98 50.62
N ARG A 4 -3.79 -13.21 49.55
CA ARG A 4 -4.86 -13.47 48.56
C ARG A 4 -4.40 -13.10 47.15
N PHE A 5 -3.95 -14.13 46.44
CA PHE A 5 -3.89 -14.18 45.00
C PHE A 5 -5.32 -14.16 44.43
N PHE A 6 -5.62 -13.25 43.51
CA PHE A 6 -6.81 -13.34 42.68
C PHE A 6 -6.44 -14.01 41.36
N SER A 7 -6.78 -15.30 41.29
CA SER A 7 -6.79 -16.11 40.07
C SER A 7 -8.01 -15.72 39.25
N LEU A 8 -7.81 -15.12 38.07
CA LEU A 8 -8.87 -14.92 37.09
C LEU A 8 -8.87 -16.07 36.09
N ARG A 9 -9.91 -16.88 36.26
CA ARG A 9 -10.37 -18.02 35.48
C ARG A 9 -10.62 -17.62 34.02
N ARG A 10 -9.89 -18.22 33.06
CA ARG A 10 -10.21 -18.14 31.63
C ARG A 10 -11.37 -19.08 31.34
N GLN A 11 -12.47 -18.54 30.83
CA GLN A 11 -13.60 -19.33 30.32
C GLN A 11 -13.42 -19.52 28.81
N ALA A 12 -13.24 -20.77 28.40
CA ALA A 12 -13.21 -21.16 27.00
C ALA A 12 -14.65 -21.18 26.47
N VAL A 13 -14.92 -20.44 25.40
CA VAL A 13 -16.16 -20.56 24.63
C VAL A 13 -15.77 -21.13 23.26
N SER A 14 -16.08 -22.42 23.09
CA SER A 14 -16.03 -23.10 21.80
C SER A 14 -17.22 -22.69 20.95
N SER A 15 -17.02 -22.30 19.71
CA SER A 15 -18.07 -22.31 18.69
C SER A 15 -17.59 -23.08 17.48
N ASN A 16 -18.22 -24.23 17.26
CA ASN A 16 -17.97 -25.12 16.15
C ASN A 16 -18.47 -24.52 14.82
N PHE A 17 -17.58 -24.56 13.83
CA PHE A 17 -17.79 -25.04 12.46
C PHE A 17 -19.21 -24.97 11.87
N LEU A 18 -19.40 -24.12 10.84
CA LEU A 18 -19.86 -24.56 9.51
C LEU A 18 -19.28 -23.62 8.45
N ALA A 19 -18.57 -24.21 7.50
CA ALA A 19 -18.07 -23.56 6.29
C ALA A 19 -19.21 -23.51 5.26
N GLU A 20 -19.62 -22.32 4.86
CA GLU A 20 -20.33 -22.14 3.60
C GLU A 20 -19.70 -21.04 2.75
N LYS A 21 -19.57 -21.40 1.47
CA LYS A 21 -18.96 -20.70 0.37
C LYS A 21 -20.05 -19.89 -0.34
N LEU A 22 -19.94 -18.55 -0.39
CA LEU A 22 -20.48 -17.76 -1.49
C LEU A 22 -19.90 -16.35 -1.52
N GLY A 23 -19.73 -15.82 -2.73
CA GLY A 23 -19.06 -14.55 -2.99
C GLY A 23 -19.93 -13.29 -2.88
N TYR A 24 -19.32 -12.21 -3.39
CA TYR A 24 -19.90 -10.92 -3.75
C TYR A 24 -20.12 -9.88 -2.63
N VAL A 25 -19.32 -8.81 -2.73
CA VAL A 25 -19.55 -7.39 -2.39
C VAL A 25 -20.27 -7.03 -1.08
N ARG A 26 -19.54 -6.38 -0.17
CA ARG A 26 -20.02 -5.34 0.79
C ARG A 26 -18.86 -4.39 1.07
N VAL A 27 -18.84 -3.17 0.53
CA VAL A 27 -19.39 -1.93 1.10
C VAL A 27 -19.14 -1.78 2.61
N ALA A 28 -18.11 -0.97 2.89
CA ALA A 28 -17.94 -0.02 3.98
C ALA A 28 -18.60 -0.30 5.34
N SER A 29 -17.78 -0.75 6.29
CA SER A 29 -17.68 -0.20 7.65
C SER A 29 -16.57 -0.97 8.38
N TRP A 30 -15.51 -0.31 8.84
CA TRP A 30 -15.09 -0.44 10.24
C TRP A 30 -13.86 0.39 10.61
N SER A 31 -13.94 0.84 11.85
CA SER A 31 -12.98 1.54 12.69
C SER A 31 -11.58 0.90 12.73
N TYR A 32 -10.61 1.80 12.91
CA TYR A 32 -9.21 1.54 13.24
C TYR A 32 -9.07 0.49 14.35
N ASN A 33 -8.38 -0.61 14.05
CA ASN A 33 -7.59 -1.45 14.96
C ASN A 33 -6.87 -2.47 14.09
N LEU A 34 -5.66 -2.13 13.62
CA LEU A 34 -4.77 -3.11 12.99
C LEU A 34 -4.15 -3.97 14.10
N VAL A 35 -4.83 -5.06 14.47
CA VAL A 35 -4.20 -6.17 15.19
C VAL A 35 -4.01 -7.30 14.20
N SER A 36 -2.79 -7.42 13.67
CA SER A 36 -2.35 -8.61 12.95
C SER A 36 -1.66 -9.55 13.94
N GLU A 37 -2.42 -10.39 14.64
CA GLU A 37 -1.85 -11.52 15.38
C GLU A 37 -1.39 -12.59 14.38
N ARG A 38 -0.07 -12.71 14.22
CA ARG A 38 0.54 -13.93 13.70
C ARG A 38 1.56 -14.42 14.71
N GLY A 39 1.16 -15.40 15.50
CA GLY A 39 2.09 -16.21 16.30
C GLY A 39 3.04 -16.95 15.36
N ILE A 40 4.34 -16.80 15.61
CA ILE A 40 5.38 -17.60 14.95
C ILE A 40 5.30 -19.00 15.56
N SER A 41 4.54 -19.91 14.95
CA SER A 41 4.47 -21.30 15.39
C SER A 41 5.61 -22.09 14.77
N THR A 42 6.46 -22.69 15.59
CA THR A 42 7.67 -23.44 15.18
C THR A 42 7.43 -24.95 15.07
N ALA A 43 6.18 -25.40 14.96
CA ALA A 43 5.85 -26.82 14.85
C ALA A 43 5.55 -27.18 13.39
N GLY A 44 6.37 -28.09 12.83
CA GLY A 44 6.24 -28.59 11.46
C GLY A 44 4.86 -29.20 11.20
N SER A 45 4.13 -28.59 10.27
CA SER A 45 2.94 -29.10 9.62
C SER A 45 2.85 -28.35 8.30
N GLU A 46 2.45 -29.00 7.21
CA GLU A 46 2.36 -28.43 5.86
C GLU A 46 1.55 -27.12 5.89
N HIS A 47 2.26 -25.99 5.97
CA HIS A 47 1.66 -24.69 6.12
C HIS A 47 1.24 -24.22 4.72
N SER A 48 -0.07 -24.26 4.44
CA SER A 48 -0.64 -23.18 3.64
C SER A 48 -0.38 -21.89 4.43
N SER A 49 0.75 -21.25 4.16
CA SER A 49 1.10 -19.98 4.76
C SER A 49 0.03 -19.00 4.33
N GLY A 50 -0.99 -18.79 5.15
CA GLY A 50 -2.08 -17.89 4.83
C GLY A 50 -1.47 -16.53 4.48
N LYS A 51 -1.79 -15.98 3.31
CA LYS A 51 -1.35 -14.63 2.96
C LYS A 51 -2.24 -13.66 3.74
N ALA A 52 -1.64 -12.76 4.53
CA ALA A 52 -2.37 -11.62 5.10
C ALA A 52 -2.12 -10.43 4.19
N PHE A 53 -3.16 -9.65 3.99
CA PHE A 53 -3.10 -8.38 3.28
C PHE A 53 -3.32 -7.28 4.33
N ALA A 54 -2.44 -6.28 4.34
CA ALA A 54 -2.45 -5.18 5.29
C ALA A 54 -2.49 -3.85 4.53
N ASP A 55 -3.47 -3.74 3.64
CA ASP A 55 -3.64 -2.56 2.80
C ASP A 55 -4.19 -1.39 3.62
N PHE A 56 -3.61 -0.20 3.46
CA PHE A 56 -4.15 1.04 4.01
C PHE A 56 -4.79 1.86 2.89
N SER A 57 -5.97 2.43 3.15
CA SER A 57 -6.75 3.11 2.12
C SER A 57 -7.23 4.49 2.57
N ILE A 58 -7.04 5.49 1.72
CA ILE A 58 -7.51 6.86 1.90
C ILE A 58 -8.52 7.18 0.79
N PHE A 59 -9.71 7.61 1.17
CA PHE A 59 -10.77 7.99 0.23
C PHE A 59 -11.06 9.49 0.34
N LYS A 60 -10.89 10.22 -0.76
CA LYS A 60 -11.19 11.67 -0.86
C LYS A 60 -12.13 11.94 -2.02
N GLY A 61 -12.60 13.18 -2.14
CA GLY A 61 -13.64 13.56 -3.11
C GLY A 61 -13.25 13.38 -4.58
N LYS A 62 -11.97 13.52 -4.91
CA LYS A 62 -11.47 13.41 -6.31
C LYS A 62 -10.73 12.11 -6.62
N ALA A 63 -10.25 11.39 -5.60
CA ALA A 63 -9.48 10.17 -5.78
C ALA A 63 -9.45 9.32 -4.51
N ALA A 64 -9.12 8.05 -4.67
CA ALA A 64 -8.71 7.15 -3.60
C ALA A 64 -7.22 6.79 -3.76
N LEU A 65 -6.54 6.57 -2.64
CA LEU A 65 -5.17 6.10 -2.57
C LEU A 65 -5.12 4.85 -1.70
N LEU A 66 -4.63 3.75 -2.26
CA LEU A 66 -4.36 2.51 -1.52
C LEU A 66 -2.85 2.30 -1.43
N MET A 67 -2.38 1.86 -0.27
CA MET A 67 -0.99 1.56 0.03
C MET A 67 -0.88 0.10 0.46
N SER A 68 -0.13 -0.69 -0.29
CA SER A 68 -0.01 -2.14 -0.07
C SER A 68 1.47 -2.54 0.06
N PRO A 69 1.90 -3.21 1.14
CA PRO A 69 3.24 -3.76 1.22
C PRO A 69 3.41 -4.94 0.26
N VAL A 70 4.47 -4.92 -0.55
CA VAL A 70 4.87 -6.02 -1.43
C VAL A 70 6.17 -6.63 -0.88
N PRO A 71 6.17 -7.90 -0.46
CA PRO A 71 7.34 -8.52 0.16
C PRO A 71 8.48 -8.73 -0.84
N PRO A 72 9.75 -8.77 -0.38
CA PRO A 72 10.87 -9.17 -1.22
C PRO A 72 10.74 -10.61 -1.71
N THR A 73 11.37 -10.90 -2.85
CA THR A 73 11.50 -12.27 -3.37
C THR A 73 12.90 -12.81 -3.10
N PHE A 74 12.98 -14.13 -2.96
CA PHE A 74 14.23 -14.83 -2.65
C PHE A 74 14.47 -15.96 -3.63
N THR A 75 15.72 -16.17 -4.01
CA THR A 75 16.19 -17.32 -4.80
C THR A 75 17.05 -18.22 -3.93
N LYS A 76 16.84 -19.53 -4.03
CA LYS A 76 17.66 -20.52 -3.33
C LYS A 76 18.99 -20.70 -4.08
N MET A 77 20.08 -20.74 -3.33
CA MET A 77 21.41 -21.04 -3.84
C MET A 77 21.74 -22.53 -3.63
N ASP A 78 22.70 -23.05 -4.38
CA ASP A 78 23.15 -24.45 -4.28
C ASP A 78 23.71 -24.79 -2.89
N SER A 79 24.20 -23.78 -2.15
CA SER A 79 24.64 -23.89 -0.76
C SER A 79 23.50 -24.04 0.26
N GLY A 80 22.24 -24.01 -0.17
CA GLY A 80 21.07 -24.04 0.72
C GLY A 80 20.69 -22.68 1.33
N HIS A 81 21.52 -21.65 1.16
CA HIS A 81 21.19 -20.28 1.55
C HIS A 81 20.18 -19.63 0.59
N GLN A 82 19.49 -18.59 1.06
CA GLN A 82 18.59 -17.78 0.24
C GLN A 82 19.20 -16.39 0.01
N ARG A 83 19.15 -15.95 -1.24
CA ARG A 83 19.56 -14.60 -1.64
C ARG A 83 18.32 -13.78 -1.98
N VAL A 84 18.31 -12.50 -1.63
CA VAL A 84 17.28 -11.55 -2.09
C VAL A 84 17.43 -11.36 -3.60
N ASP A 85 16.39 -11.73 -4.34
CA ASP A 85 16.31 -11.56 -5.80
C ASP A 85 15.71 -10.19 -6.14
N LYS A 86 14.59 -9.83 -5.50
CA LYS A 86 13.97 -8.51 -5.63
C LYS A 86 13.67 -7.94 -4.26
N LYS A 87 14.00 -6.66 -4.07
CA LYS A 87 13.65 -5.92 -2.86
C LYS A 87 12.13 -5.71 -2.78
N GLY A 88 11.61 -5.69 -1.57
CA GLY A 88 10.21 -5.33 -1.32
C GLY A 88 9.98 -3.84 -1.57
N VAL A 89 8.71 -3.48 -1.78
CA VAL A 89 8.25 -2.10 -2.05
C VAL A 89 6.93 -1.82 -1.34
N ILE A 90 6.58 -0.54 -1.19
CA ILE A 90 5.20 -0.13 -0.90
C ILE A 90 4.55 0.25 -2.21
N LEU A 91 3.53 -0.51 -2.62
CA LEU A 91 2.78 -0.23 -3.84
C LEU A 91 1.67 0.78 -3.55
N LEU A 92 1.77 1.95 -4.17
CA LEU A 92 0.73 2.97 -4.17
C LEU A 92 -0.18 2.77 -5.38
N LYS A 93 -1.49 2.81 -5.15
CA LYS A 93 -2.54 2.70 -6.16
C LYS A 93 -3.47 3.88 -6.06
N PHE A 94 -3.44 4.75 -7.06
CA PHE A 94 -4.30 5.93 -7.19
C PHE A 94 -5.48 5.59 -8.07
N ILE A 95 -6.71 5.91 -7.63
CA ILE A 95 -7.94 5.59 -8.34
C ILE A 95 -8.79 6.86 -8.46
N PRO A 96 -9.10 7.37 -9.65
CA PRO A 96 -9.88 8.60 -9.80
C PRO A 96 -11.34 8.39 -9.39
N ALA A 97 -11.96 9.42 -8.82
CA ALA A 97 -13.39 9.42 -8.54
C ALA A 97 -14.20 9.62 -9.83
N ILE A 98 -15.35 8.96 -9.92
CA ILE A 98 -16.34 9.11 -11.01
C ILE A 98 -17.71 9.57 -10.48
N GLY A 99 -17.79 9.86 -9.20
CA GLY A 99 -19.00 10.33 -8.53
C GLY A 99 -18.84 10.27 -7.02
N GLN A 100 -19.88 10.66 -6.30
CA GLN A 100 -19.88 10.63 -4.85
C GLN A 100 -19.64 9.20 -4.34
N ARG A 101 -18.49 9.00 -3.69
CA ARG A 101 -18.04 7.70 -3.13
C ARG A 101 -17.93 6.57 -4.18
N LYS A 102 -17.74 6.93 -5.46
CA LYS A 102 -17.52 5.99 -6.57
C LYS A 102 -16.18 6.27 -7.22
N TYR A 103 -15.40 5.21 -7.45
CA TYR A 103 -14.03 5.29 -7.97
C TYR A 103 -13.87 4.32 -9.15
N ASP A 104 -13.23 4.78 -10.21
CA ASP A 104 -13.01 4.00 -11.43
C ASP A 104 -11.71 3.21 -11.34
N SER A 105 -11.86 1.93 -10.97
CA SER A 105 -10.74 1.00 -10.82
C SER A 105 -10.05 0.63 -12.13
N GLU A 106 -10.66 0.88 -13.29
CA GLU A 106 -10.03 0.63 -14.59
C GLU A 106 -9.00 1.72 -14.92
N ARG A 107 -9.27 2.96 -14.50
CA ARG A 107 -8.36 4.10 -14.68
C ARG A 107 -7.29 4.24 -13.59
N LYS A 108 -7.10 3.20 -12.76
CA LYS A 108 -6.12 3.20 -11.67
C LYS A 108 -4.68 3.39 -12.19
N GLN A 109 -3.87 4.10 -11.43
CA GLN A 109 -2.44 4.28 -11.67
C GLN A 109 -1.63 3.71 -10.49
N PHE A 110 -0.44 3.20 -10.80
CA PHE A 110 0.45 2.59 -9.83
C PHE A 110 1.78 3.34 -9.74
N PHE A 111 2.32 3.43 -8.53
CA PHE A 111 3.67 3.92 -8.23
C PHE A 111 4.25 3.06 -7.10
N ALA A 112 5.48 2.55 -7.24
CA ALA A 112 6.08 1.67 -6.24
C ALA A 112 7.16 2.43 -5.49
N LEU A 113 7.03 2.59 -4.17
CA LEU A 113 8.10 3.18 -3.36
C LEU A 113 9.07 2.09 -2.92
N SER A 114 10.33 2.23 -3.31
CA SER A 114 11.44 1.48 -2.75
C SER A 114 11.65 1.82 -1.27
N ALA A 115 12.40 0.97 -0.55
CA ALA A 115 12.72 1.22 0.86
C ALA A 115 13.42 2.58 1.07
N THR A 116 14.25 3.01 0.13
CA THR A 116 14.92 4.32 0.19
C THR A 116 13.93 5.47 0.03
N GLU A 117 13.01 5.39 -0.92
CA GLU A 117 11.99 6.42 -1.14
C GLU A 117 10.99 6.49 0.03
N VAL A 118 10.65 5.35 0.63
CA VAL A 118 9.89 5.31 1.89
C VAL A 118 10.67 6.02 3.00
N GLY A 119 11.98 5.76 3.11
CA GLY A 119 12.87 6.46 4.04
C GLY A 119 12.84 7.98 3.88
N CYS A 120 12.89 8.47 2.64
CA CYS A 120 12.74 9.89 2.35
C CYS A 120 11.35 10.42 2.76
N LEU A 121 10.29 9.67 2.45
CA LEU A 121 8.91 10.08 2.77
C LEU A 121 8.66 10.20 4.28
N ILE A 122 9.11 9.22 5.08
CA ILE A 122 8.90 9.24 6.54
C ILE A 122 9.79 10.25 7.27
N SER A 123 10.83 10.76 6.60
CA SER A 123 11.79 11.72 7.17
C SER A 123 11.44 13.16 6.83
N LEU A 124 10.34 13.42 6.11
CA LEU A 124 9.91 14.77 5.75
C LEU A 124 9.67 15.65 6.98
N GLY A 125 10.27 16.83 6.99
CA GLY A 125 9.91 17.91 7.89
C GLY A 125 8.56 18.56 7.51
N PRO A 126 7.93 19.32 8.42
CA PRO A 126 6.57 19.87 8.25
C PRO A 126 6.35 20.69 6.97
N ASP A 127 7.36 21.44 6.54
CA ASP A 127 7.31 22.33 5.36
C ASP A 127 8.08 21.76 4.15
N GLU A 128 8.61 20.53 4.28
CA GLU A 128 9.41 19.91 3.25
C GLU A 128 8.54 19.18 2.22
N SER A 129 9.07 19.05 1.01
CA SER A 129 8.47 18.23 -0.04
C SER A 129 9.49 17.24 -0.57
N CYS A 130 9.01 16.14 -1.14
CA CYS A 130 9.87 15.23 -1.90
C CYS A 130 9.20 14.81 -3.20
N GLU A 131 10.04 14.41 -4.15
CA GLU A 131 9.62 14.03 -5.48
C GLU A 131 10.37 12.79 -5.95
N PHE A 132 9.64 11.86 -6.56
CA PHE A 132 10.17 10.60 -7.05
C PHE A 132 9.86 10.42 -8.53
N PHE A 133 10.86 10.01 -9.30
CA PHE A 133 10.77 9.86 -10.75
C PHE A 133 10.99 8.41 -11.16
N HIS A 134 10.00 7.83 -11.83
CA HIS A 134 10.04 6.45 -12.30
C HIS A 134 9.86 6.43 -13.82
N ASP A 135 10.78 5.77 -14.51
CA ASP A 135 10.62 5.37 -15.90
C ASP A 135 10.37 3.85 -15.94
N PRO A 136 9.13 3.39 -16.20
CA PRO A 136 8.81 1.96 -16.24
C PRO A 136 9.57 1.19 -17.33
N SER A 137 10.07 1.91 -18.33
CA SER A 137 10.76 1.37 -19.51
C SER A 137 12.26 1.64 -19.46
N MET A 138 12.81 2.08 -18.32
CA MET A 138 14.23 2.29 -18.14
C MET A 138 15.02 1.01 -18.49
N LYS A 139 16.13 1.16 -19.21
CA LYS A 139 16.96 0.05 -19.73
C LYS A 139 16.25 -0.82 -20.78
N SER A 140 15.24 -0.29 -21.45
CA SER A 140 14.60 -0.91 -22.62
C SER A 140 14.65 0.04 -23.82
N SER A 141 14.23 -0.44 -24.99
CA SER A 141 14.12 0.40 -26.19
C SER A 141 13.06 1.51 -26.08
N LEU A 142 12.18 1.45 -25.08
CA LEU A 142 11.10 2.42 -24.85
C LEU A 142 11.43 3.41 -23.71
N GLU A 143 12.68 3.43 -23.25
CA GLU A 143 13.14 4.37 -22.24
C GLU A 143 12.82 5.83 -22.62
N GLY A 144 12.40 6.61 -21.64
CA GLY A 144 12.02 8.01 -21.77
C GLY A 144 10.60 8.25 -22.28
N GLN A 145 9.93 7.23 -22.85
CA GLN A 145 8.59 7.40 -23.43
C GLN A 145 7.49 7.51 -22.38
N VAL A 146 7.66 6.87 -21.22
CA VAL A 146 6.72 6.96 -20.10
C VAL A 146 7.47 7.40 -18.86
N LYS A 147 7.04 8.52 -18.28
CA LYS A 147 7.60 9.04 -17.04
C LYS A 147 6.50 9.21 -16.01
N LYS A 148 6.74 8.71 -14.82
CA LYS A 148 5.87 8.90 -13.66
C LYS A 148 6.59 9.76 -12.65
N THR A 149 5.92 10.81 -12.22
CA THR A 149 6.41 11.69 -11.15
C THR A 149 5.41 11.64 -10.01
N LEU A 150 5.89 11.27 -8.83
CA LEU A 150 5.12 11.36 -7.59
C LEU A 150 5.69 12.49 -6.74
N THR A 151 4.90 13.52 -6.51
CA THR A 151 5.24 14.66 -5.67
C THR A 151 4.44 14.59 -4.38
N ILE A 152 5.12 14.75 -3.24
CA ILE A 152 4.50 14.87 -1.92
C ILE A 152 4.85 16.25 -1.38
N SER A 153 3.84 17.08 -1.14
CA SER A 153 4.02 18.47 -0.71
C SER A 153 3.09 18.81 0.46
N PRO A 154 3.49 19.73 1.35
CA PRO A 154 2.63 20.18 2.44
C PRO A 154 1.38 20.88 1.88
N LEU A 155 0.28 20.80 2.62
CA LEU A 155 -0.93 21.58 2.36
C LEU A 155 -0.75 23.00 2.91
N ASN A 156 -1.33 23.98 2.21
CA ASN A 156 -1.22 25.40 2.59
C ASN A 156 -1.77 25.72 3.99
N ASP A 157 -2.65 24.87 4.53
CA ASP A 157 -3.26 25.02 5.85
C ASP A 157 -2.47 24.30 6.96
N GLY A 158 -1.33 23.67 6.64
CA GLY A 158 -0.55 22.86 7.57
C GLY A 158 -1.23 21.56 8.02
N GLY A 159 -2.37 21.20 7.41
CA GLY A 159 -3.21 20.08 7.84
C GLY A 159 -2.71 18.70 7.40
N GLY A 160 -1.57 18.63 6.70
CA GLY A 160 -0.96 17.39 6.21
C GLY A 160 -0.29 17.56 4.86
N TYR A 161 -0.20 16.47 4.10
CA TYR A 161 0.46 16.43 2.79
C TYR A 161 -0.50 16.03 1.67
N MET A 162 -0.24 16.55 0.47
CA MET A 162 -0.86 16.14 -0.77
C MET A 162 0.06 15.19 -1.53
N PHE A 163 -0.48 14.07 -2.00
CA PHE A 163 0.19 13.14 -2.90
C PHE A 163 -0.31 13.38 -4.32
N ASN A 164 0.57 13.77 -5.24
CA ASN A 164 0.26 14.02 -6.65
C ASN A 164 1.03 13.05 -7.55
N LEU A 165 0.31 12.21 -8.29
CA LEU A 165 0.88 11.31 -9.28
C LEU A 165 0.60 11.84 -10.69
N CYS A 166 1.65 12.26 -11.38
CA CYS A 166 1.62 12.58 -12.80
C CYS A 166 2.18 11.41 -13.62
N LYS A 167 1.49 11.04 -14.70
CA LYS A 167 1.99 10.11 -15.71
C LYS A 167 2.05 10.85 -17.04
N LEU A 168 3.25 11.05 -17.55
CA LEU A 168 3.50 11.56 -18.89
C LEU A 168 3.79 10.37 -19.79
N SER A 169 3.09 10.31 -20.92
CA SER A 169 3.42 9.38 -22.00
C SER A 169 3.65 10.17 -23.29
N PHE A 170 4.62 9.77 -24.09
CA PHE A 170 4.96 10.46 -25.34
C PHE A 170 3.85 10.35 -26.39
N LEU A 171 2.91 9.41 -26.20
CA LEU A 171 1.70 9.28 -27.00
C LEU A 171 0.58 10.27 -26.58
N ASP A 172 0.77 11.01 -25.48
CA ASP A 172 -0.23 11.90 -24.87
C ASP A 172 0.09 13.42 -24.95
N LEU A 173 0.99 13.89 -25.84
CA LEU A 173 1.26 15.35 -25.97
C LEU A 173 0.98 15.92 -27.38
N PRO A 174 0.24 17.05 -27.52
CA PRO A 174 -0.75 17.60 -26.58
C PRO A 174 -2.08 18.03 -27.25
N LEU A 175 -3.18 17.82 -26.55
CA LEU A 175 -4.41 18.62 -26.74
C LEU A 175 -4.92 19.20 -25.41
N PHE A 176 -4.04 19.55 -24.48
CA PHE A 176 -4.38 20.47 -23.39
C PHE A 176 -3.16 21.29 -22.99
N LEU A 177 -3.13 22.55 -23.45
CA LEU A 177 -2.40 23.61 -22.77
C LEU A 177 -2.91 23.68 -21.32
N CYS A 178 -2.01 23.52 -20.35
CA CYS A 178 -2.26 23.91 -18.97
C CYS A 178 -2.39 25.45 -18.95
N HIS A 179 -3.62 25.95 -18.96
CA HIS A 179 -3.92 27.36 -18.75
C HIS A 179 -3.74 27.66 -17.26
N THR A 180 -2.69 28.41 -16.91
CA THR A 180 -2.68 29.15 -15.64
C THR A 180 -3.32 30.51 -15.90
N SER A 181 -4.50 30.74 -15.32
CA SER A 181 -5.06 32.09 -15.23
C SER A 181 -4.23 32.87 -14.22
N LYS A 182 -3.93 34.12 -14.57
CA LYS A 182 -3.64 35.17 -13.58
C LYS A 182 -4.87 35.44 -12.73
#